data_AF-Q39RB9-F1
#
_entry.id   AF-Q39RB9-F1
#
_cell.length_a   1.000
_cell.length_b   1.000
_cell.length_c   1.000
_cell.angle_alpha   90.00
_cell.angle_beta   90.00
_cell.angle_gamma   90.00
#
_symmetry.space_group_name_H-M   'P 1'
#
loop_
_entity.id
_entity.type
_entity.pdbx_description
1 polymer ?
#
loop_
_entity_poly.entity_id
_entity_poly.type
_entity_poly.pdbx_seq_one_letter_code
_entity_poly.pdbx_strand_id
1 'polypeptide(L)'
;MNRITSAGLAVAVVLSTGSASARAETVDHYGAMVDRRASFEECVACHDGTIAKDVAYCRENCSIRTPHPIMRRYPPPGREAAYRPVEFLREAGIELADGMVVCISCHNLGNPPPFHLAVDPATGSLCLSCHIQ
;
A
#
# COMPACT_ATOMS: atom_id res chain seq x y z
N MET A 1 32.39 37.69 54.13
CA MET A 1 32.50 36.42 53.38
C MET A 1 31.34 35.54 53.78
N ASN A 2 30.38 35.27 52.89
CA ASN A 2 29.45 34.14 53.01
C ASN A 2 28.76 33.93 51.65
N ARG A 3 29.03 32.78 51.01
CA ARG A 3 28.38 32.34 49.78
C ARG A 3 27.24 31.39 50.19
N ILE A 4 26.02 31.73 49.83
CA ILE A 4 24.87 30.81 49.89
C ILE A 4 24.70 30.28 48.47
N THR A 5 24.97 29.00 48.29
CA THR A 5 24.79 28.27 47.02
C THR A 5 23.35 27.80 46.88
N SER A 6 22.61 28.35 45.92
CA SER A 6 21.29 27.85 45.52
C SER A 6 21.45 26.56 44.71
N ALA A 7 20.95 25.45 45.25
CA ALA A 7 20.81 24.19 44.54
C ALA A 7 19.64 24.27 43.56
N GLY A 8 19.93 24.35 42.26
CA GLY A 8 18.93 24.25 41.20
C GLY A 8 18.50 22.81 41.01
N LEU A 9 17.24 22.50 41.34
CA LEU A 9 16.61 21.21 41.06
C LEU A 9 16.27 21.15 39.56
N ALA A 10 17.09 20.46 38.77
CA ALA A 10 16.80 20.22 37.37
C ALA A 10 15.72 19.12 37.25
N VAL A 11 14.49 19.52 36.90
CA VAL A 11 13.43 18.58 36.52
C VAL A 11 13.73 18.07 35.12
N ALA A 12 14.20 16.83 35.01
CA ALA A 12 14.35 16.15 33.73
C ALA A 12 12.97 15.79 33.18
N VAL A 13 12.48 16.56 32.21
CA VAL A 13 11.30 16.21 31.41
C VAL A 13 11.72 15.07 30.47
N VAL A 14 11.32 13.85 30.82
CA VAL A 14 11.47 12.69 29.92
C VAL A 14 10.40 12.83 28.84
N LEU A 15 10.79 13.40 27.70
CA LEU A 15 9.99 13.38 26.47
C LEU A 15 10.02 11.96 25.89
N SER A 16 9.03 11.15 26.27
CA SER A 16 8.77 9.86 25.65
C SER A 16 8.26 10.08 24.22
N THR A 17 9.16 10.21 23.25
CA THR A 17 8.81 10.11 21.83
C THR A 17 8.40 8.67 21.53
N GLY A 18 7.12 8.37 21.72
CA GLY A 18 6.52 7.12 21.24
C GLY A 18 6.49 7.12 19.72
N SER A 19 7.57 6.70 19.09
CA SER A 19 7.57 6.32 17.68
C SER A 19 6.71 5.06 17.56
N ALA A 20 5.47 5.21 17.10
CA ALA A 20 4.73 4.10 16.54
C ALA A 20 5.57 3.55 15.36
N SER A 21 6.29 2.46 15.62
CA SER A 21 7.03 1.76 14.58
C SER A 21 6.02 1.34 13.52
N ALA A 22 6.13 1.90 12.32
CA ALA A 22 5.60 1.29 11.11
C ALA A 22 6.28 -0.08 10.98
N ARG A 23 5.68 -1.11 11.57
CA ARG A 23 6.16 -2.48 11.39
C ARG A 23 5.57 -2.98 10.08
N ALA A 24 6.44 -3.48 9.21
CA ALA A 24 6.06 -4.35 8.11
C ALA A 24 5.16 -5.46 8.67
N GLU A 25 3.94 -5.56 8.16
CA GLU A 25 3.02 -6.65 8.51
C GLU A 25 3.38 -7.83 7.60
N THR A 26 4.16 -8.77 8.11
CA THR A 26 4.64 -9.88 7.27
C THR A 26 3.58 -10.97 7.12
N VAL A 27 3.42 -11.51 5.92
CA VAL A 27 2.51 -12.62 5.61
C VAL A 27 3.26 -13.73 4.87
N ASP A 28 2.81 -14.98 5.07
CA ASP A 28 3.28 -16.09 4.24
C ASP A 28 2.63 -15.98 2.85
N HIS A 29 3.46 -15.90 1.83
CA HIS A 29 3.05 -15.90 0.44
C HIS A 29 3.80 -17.01 -0.29
N TYR A 30 3.16 -18.18 -0.39
CA TYR A 30 3.72 -19.38 -1.01
C TYR A 30 5.05 -19.83 -0.38
N GLY A 31 5.15 -19.79 0.96
CA GLY A 31 6.34 -20.21 1.70
C GLY A 31 7.45 -19.16 1.79
N ALA A 32 7.23 -17.96 1.27
CA ALA A 32 8.08 -16.80 1.50
C ALA A 32 7.39 -15.82 2.45
N MET A 33 8.11 -15.33 3.46
CA MET A 33 7.62 -14.26 4.32
C MET A 33 7.87 -12.91 3.63
N VAL A 34 6.82 -12.19 3.30
CA VAL A 34 6.88 -10.90 2.59
C VAL A 34 6.11 -9.83 3.36
N ASP A 35 6.46 -8.57 3.18
CA ASP A 35 5.63 -7.47 3.69
C ASP A 35 4.29 -7.45 2.94
N ARG A 36 3.18 -7.45 3.68
CA ARG A 36 1.82 -7.32 3.13
C ARG A 36 1.64 -6.02 2.36
N ARG A 37 2.38 -4.98 2.73
CA ARG A 37 2.34 -3.63 2.11
C ARG A 37 3.57 -3.36 1.25
N ALA A 38 4.22 -4.41 0.75
CA ALA A 38 5.43 -4.35 -0.07
C ALA A 38 5.30 -3.38 -1.25
N SER A 39 6.43 -2.78 -1.62
CA SER A 39 6.55 -1.90 -2.77
C SER A 39 6.41 -2.67 -4.09
N PHE A 40 6.25 -1.94 -5.19
CA PHE A 40 6.28 -2.53 -6.53
C PHE A 40 7.58 -3.30 -6.78
N GLU A 41 8.73 -2.72 -6.43
CA GLU A 41 10.06 -3.33 -6.60
C GLU A 41 10.18 -4.64 -5.84
N GLU A 42 9.63 -4.71 -4.63
CA GLU A 42 9.62 -5.93 -3.82
C GLU A 42 8.72 -7.02 -4.44
N CYS A 43 7.57 -6.66 -5.01
CA CYS A 43 6.74 -7.64 -5.74
C CYS A 43 7.49 -8.23 -6.94
N VAL A 44 8.10 -7.36 -7.77
CA VAL A 44 8.75 -7.82 -9.01
C VAL A 44 10.12 -8.46 -8.79
N ALA A 45 10.71 -8.34 -7.61
CA ALA A 45 11.93 -9.07 -7.26
C ALA A 45 11.75 -10.59 -7.32
N CYS A 46 10.52 -11.09 -7.13
CA CYS A 46 10.17 -12.49 -7.32
C CYS A 46 9.32 -12.73 -8.57
N HIS A 47 8.42 -11.80 -8.91
CA HIS A 47 7.49 -11.92 -10.04
C HIS A 47 8.06 -11.48 -11.40
N ASP A 48 9.37 -11.67 -11.61
CA ASP A 48 10.07 -11.42 -12.87
C ASP A 48 10.17 -12.67 -13.78
N GLY A 49 9.60 -13.80 -13.33
CA GLY A 49 9.67 -15.08 -14.02
C GLY A 49 10.85 -15.98 -13.60
N THR A 50 11.72 -15.53 -12.69
CA THR A 50 12.86 -16.32 -12.21
C THR A 50 12.54 -17.14 -10.95
N ILE A 51 11.88 -16.52 -9.97
CA ILE A 51 11.52 -17.15 -8.69
C ILE A 51 10.03 -17.52 -8.67
N ALA A 52 9.18 -16.56 -9.02
CA ALA A 52 7.74 -16.72 -9.11
C ALA A 52 7.26 -16.47 -10.55
N LYS A 53 5.97 -16.72 -10.78
CA LYS A 53 5.35 -16.49 -12.09
C LYS A 53 5.53 -15.03 -12.50
N ASP A 54 6.02 -14.82 -13.72
CA ASP A 54 6.12 -13.50 -14.34
C ASP A 54 4.76 -12.81 -14.40
N VAL A 55 4.74 -11.54 -14.02
CA VAL A 55 3.57 -10.68 -14.12
C VAL A 55 3.84 -9.57 -15.12
N ALA A 56 3.14 -9.63 -16.26
CA ALA A 56 3.20 -8.55 -17.22
C ALA A 56 2.55 -7.28 -16.61
N TYR A 57 3.35 -6.24 -16.43
CA TYR A 57 2.91 -4.93 -15.96
C TYR A 57 3.29 -3.83 -16.95
N CYS A 58 2.65 -2.67 -16.81
CA CYS A 58 2.87 -1.53 -17.67
C CYS A 58 2.78 -0.23 -16.86
N ARG A 59 3.81 0.62 -17.01
CA ARG A 59 3.94 1.90 -16.29
C ARG A 59 3.57 3.10 -17.15
N GLU A 60 3.60 2.97 -18.48
CA GLU A 60 3.41 4.06 -19.44
C GLU A 60 2.67 3.58 -20.69
N ASN A 61 1.79 4.42 -21.27
CA ASN A 61 1.08 4.13 -22.54
C ASN A 61 0.36 2.76 -22.61
N CYS A 62 -0.28 2.35 -21.51
CA CYS A 62 -0.90 1.04 -21.37
C CYS A 62 -2.34 1.04 -21.86
N SER A 63 -2.77 -0.09 -22.42
CA SER A 63 -4.19 -0.38 -22.62
C SER A 63 -4.76 -0.99 -21.34
N ILE A 64 -6.06 -0.79 -21.08
CA ILE A 64 -6.76 -1.59 -20.05
C ILE A 64 -6.87 -3.07 -20.44
N ARG A 65 -6.61 -3.40 -21.72
CA ARG A 65 -6.79 -4.76 -22.26
C ARG A 65 -5.56 -5.65 -22.08
N THR A 66 -4.36 -5.09 -21.86
CA THR A 66 -3.08 -5.77 -21.54
C THR A 66 -2.00 -4.70 -21.20
N PRO A 67 -0.81 -5.07 -20.68
CA PRO A 67 -0.43 -5.56 -19.34
C PRO A 67 -0.93 -4.70 -18.16
N HIS A 68 -0.78 -5.16 -16.90
CA HIS A 68 -1.35 -4.50 -15.71
C HIS A 68 -0.90 -3.03 -15.56
N PRO A 69 -1.81 -2.04 -15.66
CA PRO A 69 -1.45 -0.66 -15.43
C PRO A 69 -1.21 -0.41 -13.94
N ILE A 70 0.03 -0.09 -13.60
CA ILE A 70 0.46 0.22 -12.24
C ILE A 70 1.26 1.51 -12.23
N MET A 71 1.61 2.00 -11.03
CA MET A 71 2.30 3.27 -10.83
C MET A 71 1.53 4.44 -11.45
N ARG A 72 0.20 4.45 -11.26
CA ARG A 72 -0.70 5.48 -11.76
C ARG A 72 -1.28 6.30 -10.63
N ARG A 73 -1.29 7.62 -10.77
CA ARG A 73 -1.98 8.49 -9.81
C ARG A 73 -3.47 8.20 -9.80
N TYR A 74 -4.06 8.14 -8.61
CA TYR A 74 -5.48 7.97 -8.42
C TYR A 74 -6.12 9.16 -7.68
N PRO A 75 -7.26 9.67 -8.18
CA PRO A 75 -7.72 9.51 -9.55
C PRO A 75 -6.71 10.13 -10.54
N PRO A 76 -6.76 9.77 -11.84
CA PRO A 76 -5.95 10.44 -12.85
C PRO A 76 -6.33 11.93 -12.95
N PRO A 77 -5.35 12.86 -13.00
CA PRO A 77 -5.62 14.29 -13.10
C PRO A 77 -6.53 14.64 -14.29
N GLY A 78 -7.55 15.45 -14.04
CA GLY A 78 -8.51 15.89 -15.06
C GLY A 78 -9.55 14.83 -15.43
N ARG A 79 -9.58 13.68 -14.73
CA ARG A 79 -10.59 12.63 -14.91
C ARG A 79 -11.31 12.27 -13.62
N GLU A 80 -11.15 13.05 -12.55
CA GLU A 80 -11.66 12.80 -11.19
C GLU A 80 -13.15 12.40 -11.19
N ALA A 81 -13.96 13.09 -11.99
CA ALA A 81 -15.40 12.85 -12.10
C ALA A 81 -15.77 11.47 -12.67
N ALA A 82 -14.83 10.70 -13.23
CA ALA A 82 -15.05 9.34 -13.73
C ALA A 82 -14.62 8.24 -12.74
N TYR A 83 -14.21 8.61 -11.53
CA TYR A 83 -13.66 7.70 -10.53
C TYR A 83 -14.35 7.86 -9.18
N ARG A 84 -14.34 6.79 -8.39
CA ARG A 84 -14.81 6.80 -7.01
C ARG A 84 -13.86 7.64 -6.12
N PRO A 85 -14.36 8.24 -5.04
CA PRO A 85 -13.50 8.92 -4.07
C PRO A 85 -12.61 7.91 -3.32
N VAL A 86 -11.45 8.37 -2.82
CA VAL A 86 -10.46 7.51 -2.13
C VAL A 86 -11.06 6.84 -0.89
N GLU A 87 -11.97 7.53 -0.20
CA GLU A 87 -12.65 7.01 0.98
C GLU A 87 -13.45 5.74 0.66
N PHE A 88 -14.12 5.71 -0.49
CA PHE A 88 -14.84 4.53 -0.97
C PHE A 88 -13.90 3.36 -1.25
N LEU A 89 -12.73 3.63 -1.85
CA LEU A 89 -11.72 2.59 -2.08
C LEU A 89 -11.22 1.97 -0.78
N ARG A 90 -10.94 2.82 0.22
CA ARG A 90 -10.46 2.36 1.52
C ARG A 90 -11.49 1.48 2.23
N GLU A 91 -12.77 1.82 2.14
CA GLU A 91 -13.87 1.00 2.67
C GLU A 91 -14.00 -0.34 1.94
N ALA A 92 -13.71 -0.36 0.63
CA ALA A 92 -13.65 -1.58 -0.16
C ALA A 92 -12.36 -2.41 0.07
N GLY A 93 -11.44 -1.97 0.94
CA GLY A 93 -10.18 -2.65 1.22
C GLY A 93 -9.09 -2.44 0.16
N ILE A 94 -9.25 -1.44 -0.72
CA ILE A 94 -8.25 -1.06 -1.72
C ILE A 94 -7.30 -0.03 -1.11
N GLU A 95 -5.99 -0.32 -1.18
CA GLU A 95 -4.94 0.57 -0.70
C GLU A 95 -4.26 1.32 -1.84
N LEU A 96 -4.00 2.61 -1.64
CA LEU A 96 -3.21 3.43 -2.56
C LEU A 96 -1.90 3.82 -1.89
N ALA A 97 -0.78 3.30 -2.37
CA ALA A 97 0.54 3.69 -1.88
C ALA A 97 0.87 5.09 -2.41
N ASP A 98 1.00 6.08 -1.52
CA ASP A 98 1.25 7.49 -1.88
C ASP A 98 0.28 8.06 -2.92
N GLY A 99 -0.99 7.64 -2.85
CA GLY A 99 -2.03 8.05 -3.81
C GLY A 99 -1.89 7.42 -5.20
N MET A 100 -1.10 6.35 -5.32
CA MET A 100 -0.86 5.63 -6.56
C MET A 100 -1.53 4.26 -6.54
N VAL A 101 -2.04 3.85 -7.70
CA VAL A 101 -2.42 2.47 -8.00
C VAL A 101 -1.14 1.65 -8.18
N VAL A 102 -0.95 0.67 -7.30
CA VAL A 102 0.18 -0.25 -7.28
C VAL A 102 -0.32 -1.70 -7.15
N CYS A 103 0.57 -2.67 -7.02
CA CYS A 103 0.21 -4.09 -6.89
C CYS A 103 -0.81 -4.30 -5.76
N ILE A 104 -0.55 -3.71 -4.59
CA ILE A 104 -1.40 -3.86 -3.39
C ILE A 104 -2.75 -3.15 -3.48
N SER A 105 -2.98 -2.31 -4.49
CA SER A 105 -4.29 -1.72 -4.76
C SER A 105 -5.27 -2.76 -5.29
N CYS A 106 -4.76 -3.77 -5.99
CA CYS A 106 -5.56 -4.85 -6.56
C CYS A 106 -5.42 -6.15 -5.77
N HIS A 107 -4.29 -6.32 -5.07
CA HIS A 107 -3.95 -7.53 -4.34
C HIS A 107 -3.79 -7.25 -2.84
N ASN A 108 -4.50 -7.98 -2.00
CA ASN A 108 -4.29 -8.02 -0.56
C ASN A 108 -3.76 -9.41 -0.18
N LEU A 109 -2.46 -9.50 0.11
CA LEU A 109 -1.81 -10.78 0.45
C LEU A 109 -2.37 -11.45 1.72
N GLY A 110 -3.11 -10.71 2.55
CA GLY A 110 -3.86 -11.28 3.68
C GLY A 110 -5.14 -12.02 3.26
N ASN A 111 -5.56 -11.92 2.00
CA ASN A 111 -6.76 -12.59 1.51
C ASN A 111 -6.42 -14.03 1.07
N PRO A 112 -7.02 -15.07 1.67
CA PRO A 112 -6.70 -16.46 1.34
C PRO A 112 -7.14 -16.97 -0.05
N PRO A 113 -8.16 -16.40 -0.75
CA PRO A 113 -8.50 -16.87 -2.08
C PRO A 113 -7.35 -16.73 -3.10
N PRO A 114 -7.36 -17.54 -4.17
CA PRO A 114 -6.39 -17.41 -5.25
C PRO A 114 -6.30 -15.99 -5.80
N PHE A 115 -5.09 -15.60 -6.23
CA PHE A 115 -4.76 -14.27 -6.73
C PHE A 115 -4.89 -13.14 -5.71
N HIS A 116 -5.25 -13.41 -4.45
CA HIS A 116 -5.23 -12.42 -3.37
C HIS A 116 -6.00 -11.13 -3.71
N LEU A 117 -7.13 -11.19 -4.43
CA LEU A 117 -7.81 -9.96 -4.86
C LEU A 117 -8.27 -9.14 -3.65
N ALA A 118 -7.99 -7.83 -3.66
CA ALA A 118 -8.38 -6.90 -2.60
C ALA A 118 -9.90 -6.80 -2.41
N VAL A 119 -10.64 -7.00 -3.51
CA VAL A 119 -12.11 -7.03 -3.55
C VAL A 119 -12.55 -8.39 -4.09
N ASP A 120 -13.55 -8.99 -3.46
CA ASP A 120 -14.12 -10.27 -3.88
C ASP A 120 -14.82 -10.11 -5.24
N PRO A 121 -14.44 -10.88 -6.28
CA PRO A 121 -15.08 -10.82 -7.59
C PRO A 121 -16.59 -11.15 -7.55
N ALA A 122 -17.07 -11.86 -6.53
CA ALA A 122 -18.50 -12.12 -6.32
C ALA A 122 -19.30 -10.84 -6.00
N THR A 123 -18.64 -9.81 -5.44
CA THR A 123 -19.26 -8.52 -5.10
C THR A 123 -19.30 -7.55 -6.29
N GLY A 124 -18.58 -7.87 -7.38
CA GLY A 124 -18.44 -7.04 -8.58
C GLY A 124 -17.04 -7.19 -9.17
N SER A 125 -16.83 -6.65 -10.37
CA SER A 125 -15.48 -6.63 -10.95
C SER A 125 -14.62 -5.58 -10.23
N LEU A 126 -13.36 -5.93 -9.94
CA LEU A 126 -12.38 -5.05 -9.29
C LEU A 126 -12.27 -3.66 -9.96
N CYS A 127 -12.44 -3.61 -11.29
CA CYS A 127 -12.43 -2.37 -12.05
C CYS A 127 -13.52 -1.39 -11.62
N LEU A 128 -14.71 -1.89 -11.28
CA LEU A 128 -15.86 -1.08 -10.87
C LEU A 128 -15.75 -0.52 -9.46
N SER A 129 -14.82 -1.05 -8.66
CA SER A 129 -14.45 -0.43 -7.38
C SER A 129 -13.85 0.95 -7.59
N CYS A 130 -13.19 1.17 -8.75
CA CYS A 130 -12.52 2.43 -9.07
C CYS A 130 -13.31 3.31 -10.04
N HIS A 131 -13.98 2.73 -11.04
CA HIS A 131 -14.61 3.44 -12.15
C HIS A 131 -16.13 3.53 -11.98
N ILE A 132 -16.69 4.73 -12.12
CA ILE A 132 -18.13 4.96 -11.84
C ILE A 132 -19.09 4.68 -13.01
N GLN A 133 -18.57 4.31 -14.18
CA GLN A 133 -19.29 4.21 -15.47
C GLN A 133 -19.91 5.51 -15.95
#